data_AF-A0A088CJD4-F1
#
_entry.id   AF-A0A088CJD4-F1
#
_cell.length_a   1.000
_cell.length_b   1.000
_cell.length_c   1.000
_cell.angle_alpha   90.00
_cell.angle_beta   90.00
_cell.angle_gamma   90.00
#
_symmetry.space_group_name_H-M   'P 1'
#
loop_
_entity.id
_entity.type
_entity.pdbx_description
1 polymer ?
#
loop_
_entity_poly.entity_id
_entity_poly.type
_entity_poly.pdbx_seq_one_letter_code
_entity_poly.pdbx_strand_id
1 'polypeptide(L)' 'MATPNPNKQTVELNRTSLYWGLLLIFVLAILFSNYIFN' A
#
# COMPACT_ATOMS: atom_id res chain seq x y z
N MET A 1 26.37 3.46 21.63
CA MET A 1 25.53 4.11 20.60
C MET A 1 25.59 3.25 19.36
N ALA A 2 24.47 2.73 18.86
CA ALA A 2 24.48 1.85 17.69
C ALA A 2 24.81 2.65 16.42
N THR A 3 25.72 2.16 15.59
CA THR A 3 26.05 2.76 14.30
C THR A 3 24.84 2.67 13.35
N PRO A 4 24.40 3.78 12.73
CA PRO A 4 23.28 3.74 11.79
C PRO A 4 23.63 2.91 10.55
N ASN A 5 22.66 2.13 10.06
CA ASN A 5 22.82 1.28 8.88
C ASN A 5 23.10 2.13 7.62
N PRO A 6 24.23 1.93 6.92
CA PRO A 6 24.59 2.70 5.72
C PRO A 6 23.64 2.46 4.54
N ASN A 7 22.84 1.40 4.58
CA ASN A 7 21.91 1.04 3.49
C ASN A 7 20.49 1.58 3.69
N LYS A 8 20.27 2.47 4.67
CA LYS A 8 18.94 3.02 4.91
C LYS A 8 18.55 4.00 3.80
N GLN A 9 17.47 3.70 3.09
CA GLN A 9 16.89 4.59 2.09
C GLN A 9 15.52 5.11 2.54
N THR A 10 15.20 6.34 2.17
CA THR A 10 13.88 6.94 2.36
C THR A 10 12.92 6.46 1.28
N VAL A 11 11.65 6.28 1.63
CA VAL A 11 10.60 5.90 0.69
C VAL A 11 9.63 7.07 0.54
N GLU A 12 9.20 7.34 -0.69
CA GLU A 12 8.24 8.39 -0.99
C GLU A 12 6.93 7.78 -1.49
N LEU A 13 5.82 8.32 -1.01
CA LEU A 13 4.48 8.03 -1.52
C LEU A 13 3.73 9.34 -1.69
N ASN A 14 3.45 9.70 -2.94
CA ASN A 14 2.75 10.94 -3.25
C ASN A 14 1.22 10.76 -3.14
N ARG A 15 0.50 11.88 -3.02
CA ARG A 15 -0.97 11.87 -2.87
C ARG A 15 -1.68 11.15 -4.03
N THR A 16 -1.20 11.32 -5.25
CA THR A 16 -1.78 10.68 -6.44
C THR A 16 -1.62 9.15 -6.36
N SER A 17 -0.43 8.65 -6.03
CA SER A 17 -0.20 7.22 -5.83
C SER A 17 -1.01 6.65 -4.66
N LEU A 18 -1.24 7.44 -3.61
CA LEU A 18 -2.12 7.04 -2.51
C LEU A 18 -3.57 6.85 -2.98
N TYR A 19 -4.11 7.78 -3.77
CA TYR A 19 -5.46 7.65 -4.30
C TYR A 19 -5.60 6.47 -5.27
N TRP A 20 -4.61 6.24 -6.13
CA TRP A 20 -4.60 5.06 -7.00
C TRP A 20 -4.55 3.75 -6.21
N GLY A 21 -3.75 3.70 -5.14
CA GLY A 21 -3.69 2.55 -4.24
C GLY A 21 -5.01 2.28 -3.55
N LEU A 22 -5.65 3.31 -2.98
CA LEU A 22 -6.95 3.18 -2.31
C LEU A 22 -8.05 2.72 -3.27
N LEU A 23 -8.10 3.32 -4.48
CA LEU A 23 -9.04 2.92 -5.52
C LEU A 23 -8.86 1.44 -5.87
N LEU A 24 -7.62 1.00 -6.11
CA LEU A 24 -7.31 -0.39 -6.42
C LEU A 24 -7.79 -1.33 -5.31
N ILE A 25 -7.48 -1.03 -4.05
CA ILE A 25 -7.90 -1.87 -2.92
C ILE A 25 -9.42 -1.94 -2.78
N PHE A 26 -10.15 -0.84 -2.94
CA PHE A 26 -11.62 -0.87 -2.84
C PHE A 26 -12.26 -1.63 -4.00
N VAL A 27 -11.76 -1.47 -5.23
CA VAL A 27 -12.25 -2.23 -6.38
C VAL A 27 -12.02 -3.73 -6.16
N LEU A 28 -10.82 -4.13 -5.71
CA LEU A 28 -10.52 -5.53 -5.42
C LEU A 28 -11.38 -6.05 -4.25
N ALA A 29 -11.55 -5.29 -3.18
CA ALA A 29 -12.38 -5.69 -2.05
C ALA A 29 -13.83 -5.95 -2.49
N ILE A 30 -14.41 -5.07 -3.31
CA ILE A 30 -15.76 -5.24 -3.84
C ILE A 30 -15.82 -6.48 -4.77
N LEU A 31 -14.87 -6.58 -5.70
CA LEU A 31 -14.81 -7.69 -6.66
C LEU A 31 -14.69 -9.06 -5.96
N PHE A 32 -13.84 -9.14 -4.94
CA PHE A 32 -13.56 -10.39 -4.23
C PHE A 32 -14.52 -10.66 -3.06
N SER A 33 -15.32 -9.69 -2.61
CA SER A 33 -16.21 -9.84 -1.45
C SER A 33 -17.13 -11.07 -1.56
N ASN A 34 -17.73 -11.29 -2.72
CA ASN A 34 -18.60 -12.44 -2.95
C ASN A 34 -17.87 -13.78 -2.84
N TYR A 35 -16.60 -13.87 -3.22
CA TYR A 35 -15.82 -15.11 -3.09
C TYR A 35 -15.33 -15.35 -1.65
N ILE A 36 -15.28 -14.30 -0.82
CA ILE A 36 -14.84 -14.36 0.58
C ILE A 36 -16.02 -14.70 1.51
N PHE A 37 -17.21 -14.19 1.23
CA PHE A 37 -18.41 -14.39 2.05
C PHE A 37 -19.33 -15.53 1.55
N ASN A 38 -19.01 -16.15 0.41
CA ASN A 38 -19.63 -17.38 -0.12
C ASN A 38 -18.54 -18.43 -0.42
#